data_AF-A0A7S0ZSH3-F1
#
_entry.id   AF-A0A7S0ZSH3-F1
#
_cell.length_a   1.000
_cell.length_b   1.000
_cell.length_c   1.000
_cell.angle_alpha   90.00
_cell.angle_beta   90.00
_cell.angle_gamma   90.00
#
_symmetry.space_group_name_H-M   'P 1'
#
loop_
_entity.id
_entity.type
_entity.pdbx_description
1 polymer ?
#
loop_
_entity_poly.entity_id
_entity_poly.type
_entity_poly.pdbx_seq_one_letter_code
_entity_poly.pdbx_strand_id
1 'polypeptide(L)'
;ALECPVCSDVMLNPQRTSCNHHACTNCLANMQSCGFNNCPRCADTMKPNESKDADDATMTKLAALQCKCSACQNWEGCLADLLRHFLCCNAARGVMAVRQFSNVVPTKSAVQETRKGNPVEKLLSDM
;
A
#
# COMPACT_ATOMS: atom_id res chain seq x y z
N ALA A 1 -16.90 -12.44 -5.87
CA ALA A 1 -15.52 -12.36 -5.37
C ALA A 1 -15.22 -10.91 -5.04
N LEU A 2 -14.51 -10.64 -3.94
CA LEU A 2 -14.10 -9.28 -3.51
C LEU A 2 -12.63 -8.96 -3.82
N GLU A 3 -11.94 -9.91 -4.46
CA GLU A 3 -10.54 -9.82 -4.87
C GLU A 3 -10.45 -9.36 -6.32
N CYS A 4 -9.44 -8.55 -6.61
CA CYS A 4 -9.15 -8.06 -7.94
C CYS A 4 -8.45 -9.16 -8.76
N PRO A 5 -8.94 -9.48 -9.97
CA PRO A 5 -8.31 -10.50 -10.83
C PRO A 5 -6.94 -10.08 -11.39
N VAL A 6 -6.54 -8.82 -11.20
CA VAL A 6 -5.27 -8.28 -11.71
C VAL A 6 -4.18 -8.29 -10.63
N CYS A 7 -4.45 -7.73 -9.46
CA CYS A 7 -3.47 -7.64 -8.37
C CYS A 7 -3.62 -8.73 -7.30
N SER A 8 -4.67 -9.56 -7.36
CA SER A 8 -4.99 -10.61 -6.38
C SER A 8 -5.20 -10.13 -4.94
N ASP A 9 -5.41 -8.82 -4.75
CA ASP A 9 -5.72 -8.20 -3.46
C ASP A 9 -7.21 -7.80 -3.38
N VAL A 10 -7.65 -7.46 -2.16
CA VAL A 10 -8.97 -6.84 -1.92
C VAL A 10 -9.14 -5.62 -2.83
N MET A 11 -10.27 -5.56 -3.53
CA MET A 11 -10.51 -4.49 -4.50
C MET A 11 -10.55 -3.11 -3.85
N LEU A 12 -9.68 -2.22 -4.32
CA LEU A 12 -9.66 -0.80 -3.93
C LEU A 12 -10.35 0.02 -5.00
N ASN A 13 -11.42 0.74 -4.59
CA ASN A 13 -12.29 1.50 -5.48
C ASN A 13 -12.66 0.68 -6.73
N PRO A 14 -13.41 -0.43 -6.59
CA PRO A 14 -13.73 -1.27 -7.73
C PRO A 14 -14.59 -0.55 -8.77
N GLN A 15 -14.31 -0.80 -10.04
CA GLN A 15 -15.22 -0.48 -11.14
C GLN A 15 -15.83 -1.76 -11.71
N ARG A 16 -17.09 -1.66 -12.11
CA ARG A 16 -17.82 -2.67 -12.84
C ARG A 16 -17.64 -2.44 -14.34
N THR A 17 -17.11 -3.47 -15.00
CA THR A 17 -16.95 -3.57 -16.47
C THR A 17 -18.29 -3.88 -17.15
N SER A 18 -18.37 -3.72 -18.48
CA SER A 18 -19.57 -4.02 -19.27
C SER A 18 -20.02 -5.49 -19.18
N CYS A 19 -19.11 -6.41 -18.89
CA CYS A 19 -19.39 -7.83 -18.64
C CYS A 19 -19.74 -8.13 -17.16
N ASN A 20 -20.06 -7.11 -16.35
CA ASN A 20 -20.43 -7.19 -14.93
C ASN A 20 -19.34 -7.73 -13.98
N HIS A 21 -18.09 -7.81 -14.43
CA HIS A 21 -16.95 -8.14 -13.57
C HIS A 21 -16.37 -6.89 -12.93
N HIS A 22 -15.80 -7.06 -11.73
CA HIS A 22 -15.21 -5.99 -10.94
C HIS A 22 -13.69 -6.12 -10.88
N ALA A 23 -12.99 -4.99 -10.91
CA ALA A 23 -11.56 -4.88 -10.66
C ALA A 23 -11.23 -3.46 -10.14
N CYS A 24 -10.07 -3.26 -9.51
CA CYS A 24 -9.66 -1.95 -9.02
C CYS A 24 -9.59 -0.93 -10.17
N THR A 25 -10.04 0.32 -9.96
CA THR A 25 -9.92 1.41 -10.95
C THR A 25 -8.49 1.51 -11.50
N ASN A 26 -7.48 1.51 -10.62
CA ASN A 26 -6.09 1.68 -11.04
C ASN A 26 -5.58 0.49 -11.84
N CYS A 27 -6.03 -0.73 -11.53
CA CYS A 27 -5.65 -1.93 -12.29
C CYS A 27 -6.24 -1.90 -13.69
N LEU A 28 -7.52 -1.52 -13.82
CA LEU A 28 -8.19 -1.40 -15.12
C LEU A 28 -7.57 -0.30 -15.97
N ALA A 29 -7.33 0.89 -15.39
CA ALA A 29 -6.69 2.00 -16.07
C ALA A 29 -5.28 1.63 -16.58
N ASN A 30 -4.47 0.96 -15.74
CA ASN A 30 -3.14 0.50 -16.14
C ASN A 30 -3.21 -0.53 -17.27
N MET A 31 -4.12 -1.52 -17.19
CA MET A 31 -4.31 -2.51 -18.25
C MET A 31 -4.67 -1.86 -19.60
N GLN A 32 -5.64 -0.94 -19.59
CA GLN A 32 -6.05 -0.21 -20.79
C GLN A 32 -4.91 0.65 -21.36
N SER A 33 -4.10 1.28 -20.49
CA SER A 33 -2.92 2.05 -20.91
C SER A 33 -1.85 1.19 -21.61
N CYS A 34 -1.76 -0.09 -21.24
CA CYS A 34 -0.89 -1.07 -21.89
C CYS A 34 -1.52 -1.73 -23.14
N GLY A 35 -2.71 -1.31 -23.55
CA GLY A 35 -3.43 -1.85 -24.72
C GLY A 35 -4.26 -3.11 -24.45
N PHE A 36 -4.37 -3.54 -23.19
CA PHE A 36 -5.21 -4.69 -22.81
C PHE A 36 -6.65 -4.24 -22.54
N ASN A 37 -7.48 -4.31 -23.58
CA ASN A 37 -8.90 -3.95 -23.52
C ASN A 37 -9.82 -5.15 -23.24
N ASN A 38 -9.30 -6.27 -22.76
CA ASN A 38 -10.09 -7.46 -22.46
C ASN A 38 -10.28 -7.60 -20.96
N CYS A 39 -11.46 -8.09 -20.55
CA CYS A 39 -11.76 -8.33 -19.16
C CYS A 39 -10.78 -9.37 -18.59
N PRO A 40 -10.09 -9.09 -17.47
CA PRO A 40 -9.15 -10.03 -16.86
C PRO A 40 -9.82 -11.31 -16.32
N ARG A 41 -11.16 -11.36 -16.28
CA ARG A 41 -11.91 -12.50 -15.72
C ARG A 41 -12.54 -13.41 -16.77
N CYS A 42 -13.08 -12.85 -17.84
CA CYS A 42 -13.78 -13.61 -18.90
C CYS A 42 -13.19 -13.39 -20.30
N ALA A 43 -12.16 -12.55 -20.45
CA ALA A 43 -11.56 -12.16 -21.73
C ALA A 43 -12.48 -11.39 -22.69
N ASP A 44 -13.70 -11.04 -22.30
CA ASP A 44 -14.60 -10.21 -23.11
C ASP A 44 -14.01 -8.82 -23.37
N THR A 45 -14.23 -8.30 -24.58
CA THR A 45 -13.77 -6.96 -24.94
C THR A 45 -14.51 -5.90 -24.11
N MET A 46 -13.74 -5.13 -23.35
CA MET A 46 -14.17 -3.97 -22.60
C MET A 46 -14.08 -2.75 -23.52
N LYS A 47 -15.14 -1.96 -23.56
CA LYS A 47 -15.08 -0.67 -24.23
C LYS A 47 -14.41 0.35 -23.32
N PRO A 48 -13.50 1.19 -23.85
CA PRO A 48 -12.90 2.28 -23.09
C PRO A 48 -14.01 3.20 -22.52
N ASN A 49 -13.84 3.66 -21.28
CA ASN A 49 -14.77 4.58 -20.60
C ASN A 49 -16.20 4.05 -20.30
N GLU A 50 -16.51 2.78 -20.53
CA GLU A 50 -17.82 2.21 -20.14
C GLU A 50 -17.82 1.60 -18.74
N SER A 51 -16.68 1.58 -18.04
CA SER A 51 -16.61 1.10 -16.66
C SER A 51 -17.34 2.06 -15.72
N LYS A 52 -18.30 1.54 -14.97
CA LYS A 52 -19.04 2.29 -13.95
C LYS A 52 -18.49 1.98 -12.56
N ASP A 53 -18.79 2.81 -11.59
CA ASP A 53 -18.52 2.47 -10.19
C ASP A 53 -19.22 1.16 -9.80
N ALA A 54 -18.63 0.42 -8.87
CA ALA A 54 -19.22 -0.80 -8.37
C ALA A 54 -20.58 -0.54 -7.69
N ASP A 55 -21.45 -1.55 -7.73
CA ASP A 55 -22.76 -1.45 -7.09
C ASP A 55 -22.66 -1.35 -5.56
N ASP A 56 -23.66 -0.71 -4.95
CA ASP A 56 -23.80 -0.56 -3.50
C ASP A 56 -23.67 -1.90 -2.76
N ALA A 57 -24.18 -2.98 -3.34
CA ALA A 57 -24.07 -4.32 -2.77
C ALA A 57 -22.62 -4.82 -2.72
N THR A 58 -21.80 -4.51 -3.72
CA THR A 58 -20.37 -4.85 -3.73
C THR A 58 -19.60 -3.99 -2.74
N MET A 59 -19.90 -2.68 -2.70
CA MET A 59 -19.27 -1.75 -1.77
C MET A 59 -19.60 -2.08 -0.31
N THR A 60 -20.84 -2.48 -0.01
CA THR A 60 -21.27 -2.92 1.32
C THR A 60 -20.51 -4.16 1.78
N LYS A 61 -20.30 -5.13 0.87
CA LYS A 61 -19.53 -6.35 1.16
C LYS A 61 -18.05 -6.05 1.41
N LEU A 62 -17.45 -5.13 0.65
CA LEU A 62 -16.08 -4.67 0.88
C LEU A 62 -15.94 -3.97 2.23
N ALA A 63 -16.86 -3.03 2.52
CA ALA A 63 -16.89 -2.27 3.77
C ALA A 63 -16.94 -3.19 5.01
N ALA A 64 -17.71 -4.28 4.92
CA ALA A 64 -17.89 -5.24 6.02
C ALA A 64 -16.73 -6.25 6.19
N LEU A 65 -15.74 -6.26 5.29
CA LEU A 65 -14.65 -7.23 5.34
C LEU A 65 -13.81 -7.03 6.61
N GLN A 66 -13.63 -8.07 7.41
CA GLN A 66 -12.79 -8.04 8.61
C GLN A 66 -11.31 -8.00 8.23
N CYS A 67 -10.54 -7.14 8.90
CA CYS A 67 -9.13 -6.95 8.65
C CYS A 67 -8.38 -6.56 9.93
N LYS A 68 -7.05 -6.69 9.88
CA LYS A 68 -6.15 -6.24 10.93
C LYS A 68 -5.23 -5.16 10.39
N CYS A 69 -4.84 -4.23 11.25
CA CYS A 69 -3.84 -3.24 10.86
C CYS A 69 -2.48 -3.93 10.74
N SER A 70 -1.95 -4.02 9.51
CA SER A 70 -0.66 -4.66 9.26
C SER A 70 0.53 -3.93 9.91
N ALA A 71 0.39 -2.64 10.17
CA ALA A 71 1.46 -1.81 10.74
C ALA A 71 1.58 -1.96 12.27
N CYS A 72 0.46 -1.93 13.01
CA CYS A 72 0.49 -2.02 14.47
C CYS A 72 0.14 -3.40 15.02
N GLN A 73 -0.54 -4.26 14.23
CA GLN A 73 -1.01 -5.59 14.63
C GLN A 73 -1.96 -5.64 15.84
N ASN A 74 -2.33 -4.48 16.41
CA ASN A 74 -3.12 -4.34 17.63
C ASN A 74 -4.55 -3.85 17.38
N TRP A 75 -4.92 -3.61 16.13
CA TRP A 75 -6.26 -3.20 15.74
C TRP A 75 -6.86 -4.23 14.80
N GLU A 76 -8.12 -4.57 15.05
CA GLU A 76 -8.95 -5.45 14.24
C GLU A 76 -10.33 -4.81 14.09
N GLY A 77 -10.93 -4.94 12.91
CA GLY A 77 -12.24 -4.37 12.61
C GLY A 77 -12.59 -4.50 11.14
N CYS A 78 -13.65 -3.84 10.70
CA CYS A 78 -14.06 -3.88 9.29
C CYS A 78 -13.23 -2.90 8.44
N LEU A 79 -13.14 -3.18 7.14
CA LEU A 79 -12.37 -2.37 6.19
C LEU A 79 -12.84 -0.91 6.15
N ALA A 80 -14.14 -0.66 6.35
CA ALA A 80 -14.68 0.70 6.45
C ALA A 80 -14.08 1.51 7.62
N ASP A 81 -13.75 0.85 8.72
CA ASP A 81 -13.16 1.48 9.91
C ASP A 81 -11.63 1.59 9.83
N LEU A 82 -10.99 0.85 8.93
CA LEU A 82 -9.53 0.82 8.82
C LEU A 82 -8.94 2.20 8.46
N LEU A 83 -9.62 2.97 7.60
CA LEU A 83 -9.17 4.32 7.25
C LEU A 83 -9.14 5.24 8.49
N ARG A 84 -10.19 5.17 9.32
CA ARG A 84 -10.27 5.92 10.58
C ARG A 84 -9.14 5.49 11.53
N HIS A 85 -8.83 4.19 11.59
CA HIS A 85 -7.70 3.71 12.37
C HIS A 85 -6.35 4.28 11.88
N PHE A 86 -6.09 4.31 10.57
CA PHE A 86 -4.83 4.82 10.02
C PHE A 86 -4.54 6.28 10.38
N LEU A 87 -5.57 7.11 10.56
CA LEU A 87 -5.40 8.50 10.99
C LEU A 87 -4.86 8.63 12.43
N CYS A 88 -5.15 7.65 13.30
CA CYS A 88 -4.74 7.64 14.69
C CYS A 88 -3.56 6.69 14.97
N CYS A 89 -3.21 5.83 14.03
CA CYS A 89 -2.19 4.80 14.23
C CYS A 89 -0.79 5.33 13.89
N ASN A 90 0.05 5.56 14.92
CA ASN A 90 1.42 6.03 14.73
C ASN A 90 2.28 5.08 13.86
N ALA A 91 2.09 3.77 14.00
CA ALA A 91 2.79 2.79 13.16
C ALA A 91 2.39 2.93 11.67
N ALA A 92 1.08 3.04 11.39
CA ALA A 92 0.60 3.23 10.02
C ALA A 92 1.05 4.58 9.44
N ARG A 93 1.01 5.66 10.24
CA ARG A 93 1.51 6.99 9.85
C ARG A 93 3.00 6.96 9.51
N GLY A 94 3.80 6.23 10.29
CA GLY A 94 5.22 6.01 10.01
C GLY A 94 5.45 5.31 8.67
N VAL A 95 4.72 4.22 8.39
CA VAL A 95 4.80 3.50 7.11
C VAL A 95 4.39 4.40 5.93
N MET A 96 3.32 5.18 6.08
CA MET A 96 2.88 6.13 5.04
C MET A 96 3.92 7.22 4.77
N ALA A 97 4.54 7.77 5.82
CA ALA A 97 5.59 8.77 5.69
C ALA A 97 6.80 8.22 4.92
N VAL A 98 7.31 7.02 5.27
CA VAL A 98 8.48 6.42 4.59
C VAL A 98 8.23 6.23 3.09
N ARG A 99 7.01 5.84 2.68
CA ARG A 99 6.65 5.72 1.25
C ARG A 99 6.66 7.06 0.52
N GLN A 100 6.27 8.14 1.18
CA GLN A 100 6.30 9.50 0.61
C GLN A 100 7.73 10.07 0.54
N PHE A 101 8.59 9.71 1.51
CA PHE A 101 9.98 10.16 1.59
C PHE A 101 11.00 9.20 0.95
N SER A 102 10.56 8.19 0.20
CA SER A 102 11.46 7.31 -0.56
C SER A 102 12.25 8.04 -1.66
N ASN A 103 11.91 9.32 -1.93
CA ASN A 103 12.61 10.23 -2.83
C ASN A 103 13.53 11.25 -2.12
N VAL A 104 13.84 11.05 -0.82
CA VAL A 104 14.80 11.93 -0.13
C VAL A 104 16.20 11.67 -0.68
N VAL A 105 16.74 12.67 -1.38
CA VAL A 105 18.14 12.71 -1.80
C VAL A 105 19.02 12.55 -0.55
N PRO A 106 19.99 11.61 -0.52
CA PRO A 106 20.90 11.49 0.60
C PRO A 106 21.68 12.81 0.75
N THR A 107 21.37 13.58 1.79
CA THR A 107 22.29 14.63 2.23
C THR A 107 23.49 13.90 2.82
N LYS A 108 24.64 13.99 2.14
CA LYS A 108 25.93 13.60 2.70
C LYS A 108 26.23 14.47 3.92
N SER A 109 25.69 14.10 5.08
CA SER A 109 26.14 14.65 6.34
C SER A 109 27.40 13.88 6.72
N ALA A 110 28.54 14.54 6.55
CA ALA A 110 29.82 14.12 7.08
C ALA A 110 29.69 13.92 8.60
N VAL A 111 29.49 12.68 9.03
CA VAL A 111 29.80 12.28 10.41
C VAL A 111 31.22 11.74 10.35
N GLN A 112 32.16 12.63 10.65
CA GLN A 112 33.55 12.28 10.86
C GLN A 112 33.62 11.52 12.19
N GLU A 113 33.75 10.20 12.13
CA GLU A 113 34.15 9.37 13.27
C GLU A 113 35.54 9.83 13.74
N THR A 114 35.61 10.64 14.79
CA THR A 114 36.82 10.78 15.58
C THR A 114 36.83 9.70 16.65
N ARG A 115 37.60 8.64 16.39
CA ARG A 115 37.89 7.56 17.33
C ARG A 115 39.29 7.75 17.91
N LYS A 116 39.41 7.54 19.23
CA LYS A 116 40.60 7.32 20.10
C LYS A 116 41.03 8.56 20.92
N GLY A 117 41.23 8.48 22.24
CA GLY A 117 41.31 7.34 23.15
C GLY A 117 41.30 7.76 24.64
N ASN A 118 41.16 6.76 25.52
CA ASN A 118 41.08 6.87 26.98
C ASN A 118 42.49 7.05 27.60
N PRO A 119 42.75 7.98 28.55
CA PRO A 119 44.11 8.36 28.95
C PRO A 119 44.83 7.45 29.98
N VAL A 120 44.28 6.30 30.38
CA VAL A 120 44.73 5.66 31.65
C VAL A 120 45.66 4.43 31.49
N GLU A 121 45.87 3.88 30.29
CA GLU A 121 46.52 2.55 30.14
C GLU A 121 47.91 2.49 29.48
N LYS A 122 48.66 3.59 29.32
CA LYS A 122 50.02 3.51 28.73
C LYS A 122 51.14 4.16 29.55
N LEU A 123 51.02 4.09 30.88
CA LEU A 123 52.05 4.48 31.87
C LEU A 123 52.77 3.26 32.47
N LEU A 124 52.61 2.06 31.88
CA LEU A 124 53.09 0.78 32.42
C LEU A 124 53.96 -0.03 31.44
N SER A 125 54.52 0.59 30.40
CA SER A 125 55.40 -0.10 29.45
C SER A 125 56.86 0.39 29.43
N ASP A 126 57.26 1.25 30.36
CA ASP A 126 58.64 1.78 30.47
C ASP A 126 59.34 1.36 31.80
N MET A 127 59.08 0.14 32.26
CA MET A 127 59.89 -0.58 33.27
C MET A 127 60.26 -1.96 32.73
#